data_AF-A0AAE4AC56-F1
#
_entry.id   AF-A0AAE4AC56-F1
#
_cell.length_a   1.000
_cell.length_b   1.000
_cell.length_c   1.000
_cell.angle_alpha   90.00
_cell.angle_beta   90.00
_cell.angle_gamma   90.00
#
_symmetry.space_group_name_H-M   'P 1'
#
loop_
_entity.id
_entity.type
_entity.pdbx_description
1 polymer ?
#
loop_
_entity_poly.entity_id
_entity_poly.type
_entity_poly.pdbx_seq_one_letter_code
_entity_poly.pdbx_strand_id
1 'polypeptide(L)'
;MPPKSLIPLALLAALAGLPALAAGDDHAADTAADHGHDDDHGHDDEHAHDEDHAHDEAASDDAHLSTMGDVRLLHGWTRATGDDTALVFVEIENTGTTPVTLTGGAADLAESASLVGFTLEDGTPVYPELPALPVAPGTEMVLAPQGVALRLDRLSRDLVEGESFDVTLAFAEAEVELTVEVEAADATQHSHAGHAH
;
A
#
# COMPACT_ATOMS: atom_id res chain seq x y z
N MET A 1 -6.96 48.06 -5.60
CA MET A 1 -6.19 46.79 -5.67
C MET A 1 -6.64 46.06 -6.92
N PRO A 2 -5.79 45.94 -7.96
CA PRO A 2 -6.12 45.25 -9.20
C PRO A 2 -6.15 43.71 -9.05
N PRO A 3 -6.85 42.97 -9.94
CA PRO A 3 -7.42 41.66 -9.64
C PRO A 3 -6.65 40.42 -10.17
N LYS A 4 -6.92 39.29 -9.51
CA LYS A 4 -6.99 37.86 -9.93
C LYS A 4 -6.32 37.47 -11.25
N SER A 5 -5.39 36.52 -11.17
CA SER A 5 -4.98 35.67 -12.30
C SER A 5 -5.41 34.22 -12.05
N LEU A 6 -6.36 33.73 -12.84
CA LEU A 6 -6.66 32.31 -13.06
C LEU A 6 -5.82 31.85 -14.25
N ILE A 7 -5.17 30.69 -14.16
CA ILE A 7 -4.62 29.97 -15.31
C ILE A 7 -5.29 28.60 -15.36
N PRO A 8 -5.98 28.21 -16.45
CA PRO A 8 -6.54 26.89 -16.62
C PRO A 8 -5.63 25.97 -17.46
N LEU A 9 -5.68 24.68 -17.10
CA LEU A 9 -5.90 23.52 -17.98
C LEU A 9 -4.90 23.24 -19.13
N ALA A 10 -4.21 22.09 -19.05
CA ALA A 10 -4.00 21.22 -20.21
C ALA A 10 -3.69 19.78 -19.76
N LEU A 11 -4.76 18.97 -19.73
CA LEU A 11 -4.74 17.51 -19.81
C LEU A 11 -4.35 17.10 -21.25
N LEU A 12 -3.40 16.19 -21.43
CA LEU A 12 -3.21 15.50 -22.71
C LEU A 12 -2.92 14.01 -22.48
N ALA A 13 -3.89 13.19 -22.87
CA ALA A 13 -3.79 11.74 -22.99
C ALA A 13 -3.43 11.36 -24.44
N ALA A 14 -2.61 10.31 -24.62
CA ALA A 14 -2.61 9.42 -25.80
C ALA A 14 -1.74 8.18 -25.48
N LEU A 15 -2.29 6.98 -25.32
CA LEU A 15 -2.74 5.98 -26.31
C LEU A 15 -1.63 5.17 -27.02
N ALA A 16 -1.67 3.85 -26.75
CA ALA A 16 -1.44 2.71 -27.64
C ALA A 16 0.00 2.29 -28.04
N GLY A 17 0.26 0.97 -27.88
CA GLY A 17 1.10 0.22 -28.82
C GLY A 17 1.91 -0.95 -28.24
N LEU A 18 1.31 -2.15 -28.17
CA LEU A 18 2.05 -3.42 -28.23
C LEU A 18 2.37 -3.76 -29.70
N PRO A 19 3.48 -4.45 -29.97
CA PRO A 19 3.33 -5.78 -30.58
C PRO A 19 4.29 -6.84 -30.00
N ALA A 20 3.79 -8.08 -29.98
CA ALA A 20 4.56 -9.31 -29.85
C ALA A 20 5.11 -9.76 -31.22
N LEU A 21 6.35 -10.30 -31.26
CA LEU A 21 6.91 -11.08 -32.38
C LEU A 21 8.16 -11.84 -31.88
N ALA A 22 8.07 -13.15 -31.59
CA ALA A 22 8.36 -14.31 -32.45
C ALA A 22 9.78 -14.91 -32.30
N ALA A 23 9.77 -16.21 -31.95
CA ALA A 23 10.49 -17.36 -32.54
C ALA A 23 12.02 -17.41 -32.63
N GLY A 24 12.55 -18.56 -32.20
CA GLY A 24 13.87 -19.09 -32.55
C GLY A 24 14.21 -20.37 -31.79
N ASP A 25 13.89 -21.52 -32.39
CA ASP A 25 14.59 -22.82 -32.30
C ASP A 25 16.15 -22.62 -32.27
N ASP A 26 17.05 -23.52 -31.89
CA ASP A 26 17.11 -24.98 -31.96
C ASP A 26 18.33 -25.52 -31.15
N HIS A 27 18.40 -26.85 -31.07
CA HIS A 27 19.61 -27.70 -30.91
C HIS A 27 20.01 -28.29 -29.54
N ALA A 28 19.63 -29.57 -29.39
CA ALA A 28 20.52 -30.76 -29.49
C ALA A 28 20.95 -31.51 -28.21
N ALA A 29 20.66 -32.83 -28.27
CA ALA A 29 21.39 -33.99 -27.73
C ALA A 29 21.37 -34.17 -26.20
N ASP A 30 21.36 -35.37 -25.61
CA ASP A 30 21.78 -36.70 -26.06
C ASP A 30 21.26 -37.79 -25.10
N THR A 31 21.09 -39.01 -25.63
CA THR A 31 21.18 -40.35 -24.98
C THR A 31 20.33 -40.76 -23.77
N ALA A 32 19.35 -41.63 -24.08
CA ALA A 32 19.24 -43.05 -23.68
C ALA A 32 19.61 -43.53 -22.25
N ALA A 33 18.59 -44.07 -21.56
CA ALA A 33 18.56 -45.40 -20.90
C ALA A 33 17.11 -45.66 -20.47
N ASP A 34 16.32 -46.46 -21.20
CA ASP A 34 16.02 -47.87 -20.90
C ASP A 34 15.89 -48.17 -19.40
N HIS A 35 14.69 -48.56 -18.94
CA HIS A 35 14.37 -49.64 -17.99
C HIS A 35 12.84 -49.73 -17.87
N GLY A 36 12.27 -50.83 -18.34
CA GLY A 36 10.84 -51.08 -18.36
C GLY A 36 10.21 -51.41 -17.00
N HIS A 37 8.92 -51.11 -16.89
CA HIS A 37 7.94 -51.99 -16.26
C HIS A 37 6.59 -51.73 -16.93
N ASP A 38 6.12 -52.70 -17.70
CA ASP A 38 4.71 -52.92 -17.93
C ASP A 38 4.04 -53.19 -16.58
N ASP A 39 2.93 -52.51 -16.28
CA ASP A 39 1.75 -53.17 -15.71
C ASP A 39 0.52 -52.31 -16.00
N ASP A 40 -0.28 -52.86 -16.89
CA ASP A 40 -1.69 -52.66 -17.16
C ASP A 40 -2.51 -52.41 -15.88
N HIS A 41 -3.32 -51.34 -15.86
CA HIS A 41 -4.63 -51.32 -15.23
C HIS A 41 -5.48 -50.19 -15.84
N GLY A 42 -6.33 -50.58 -16.79
CA GLY A 42 -7.41 -49.74 -17.27
C GLY A 42 -8.46 -49.54 -16.17
N HIS A 43 -8.90 -48.30 -16.02
CA HIS A 43 -10.21 -47.94 -15.49
C HIS A 43 -10.71 -46.73 -16.27
N ASP A 44 -11.43 -47.02 -17.35
CA ASP A 44 -12.55 -46.19 -17.81
C ASP A 44 -13.58 -46.22 -16.69
N ASP A 45 -13.80 -45.09 -16.02
CA ASP A 45 -15.07 -44.79 -15.37
C ASP A 45 -15.32 -43.29 -15.50
N GLU A 46 -16.27 -42.98 -16.37
CA GLU A 46 -16.92 -41.69 -16.47
C GLU A 46 -17.53 -41.32 -15.12
N HIS A 47 -16.96 -40.32 -14.45
CA HIS A 47 -17.62 -39.65 -13.34
C HIS A 47 -17.98 -38.22 -13.75
N ALA A 48 -19.18 -38.11 -14.32
CA ALA A 48 -19.94 -36.86 -14.28
C ALA A 48 -20.24 -36.53 -12.81
N HIS A 49 -19.60 -35.46 -12.32
CA HIS A 49 -20.06 -34.73 -11.14
C HIS A 49 -20.01 -33.24 -11.50
N ASP A 50 -21.09 -32.76 -12.13
CA ASP A 50 -21.60 -31.43 -11.84
C ASP A 50 -22.04 -31.46 -10.38
N GLU A 51 -21.36 -30.71 -9.51
CA GLU A 51 -21.92 -30.24 -8.25
C GLU A 51 -21.09 -29.06 -7.74
N ASP A 52 -21.78 -27.96 -7.52
CA ASP A 52 -21.28 -26.65 -7.15
C ASP A 52 -20.38 -26.68 -5.91
N HIS A 53 -19.16 -26.16 -6.05
CA HIS A 53 -18.34 -25.70 -4.92
C HIS A 53 -18.34 -24.17 -4.90
N ALA A 54 -19.48 -23.62 -4.49
CA ALA A 54 -19.44 -22.49 -3.57
C ALA A 54 -18.94 -23.00 -2.21
N HIS A 55 -18.53 -22.07 -1.33
CA HIS A 55 -17.75 -22.27 -0.10
C HIS A 55 -16.25 -22.32 -0.37
N ASP A 56 -15.42 -21.50 0.23
CA ASP A 56 -15.62 -20.52 1.29
C ASP A 56 -14.39 -19.59 1.24
N GLU A 57 -14.59 -18.41 1.78
CA GLU A 57 -13.60 -17.37 2.00
C GLU A 57 -12.26 -17.98 2.49
N ALA A 58 -11.24 -17.99 1.63
CA ALA A 58 -9.87 -18.19 2.06
C ALA A 58 -9.37 -16.87 2.68
N ALA A 59 -9.93 -16.55 3.85
CA ALA A 59 -9.29 -15.66 4.80
C ALA A 59 -7.98 -16.32 5.23
N SER A 60 -6.86 -15.80 4.74
CA SER A 60 -5.54 -16.15 5.25
C SER A 60 -4.66 -14.91 5.20
N ASP A 61 -4.46 -14.36 6.40
CA ASP A 61 -3.52 -13.30 6.79
C ASP A 61 -3.74 -11.89 6.21
N ASP A 62 -4.80 -11.21 6.66
CA ASP A 62 -4.98 -9.76 6.45
C ASP A 62 -5.13 -9.07 7.81
N ALA A 63 -4.04 -9.02 8.58
CA ALA A 63 -4.05 -8.49 9.95
C ALA A 63 -4.15 -6.96 10.03
N HIS A 64 -4.18 -6.21 8.92
CA HIS A 64 -4.12 -4.75 8.94
C HIS A 64 -4.92 -4.05 7.83
N LEU A 65 -5.99 -4.67 7.31
CA LEU A 65 -6.83 -4.03 6.32
C LEU A 65 -7.94 -3.19 6.96
N SER A 66 -7.94 -1.89 6.70
CA SER A 66 -9.08 -1.02 6.99
C SER A 66 -9.63 -0.44 5.68
N THR A 67 -10.94 -0.55 5.48
CA THR A 67 -11.60 -0.21 4.21
C THR A 67 -12.64 0.89 4.34
N MET A 68 -12.63 1.83 3.40
CA MET A 68 -13.76 2.72 3.12
C MET A 68 -14.17 2.58 1.66
N GLY A 69 -15.24 1.82 1.40
CA GLY A 69 -15.63 1.50 0.03
C GLY A 69 -14.46 0.85 -0.70
N ASP A 70 -13.94 1.53 -1.72
CA ASP A 70 -12.82 1.06 -2.54
C ASP A 70 -11.44 1.63 -2.11
N VAL A 71 -11.32 2.22 -0.91
CA VAL A 71 -10.03 2.67 -0.36
C VAL A 71 -9.54 1.66 0.67
N ARG A 72 -8.28 1.22 0.53
CA ARG A 72 -7.61 0.30 1.45
C ARG A 72 -6.41 0.99 2.07
N LEU A 73 -6.30 0.88 3.39
CA LEU A 73 -5.11 1.29 4.13
C LEU A 73 -4.34 0.03 4.52
N LEU A 74 -3.06 0.01 4.19
CA LEU A 74 -2.18 -1.15 4.35
C LEU A 74 -0.92 -0.73 5.08
N HIS A 75 -0.40 -1.63 5.92
CA HIS A 75 0.90 -1.50 6.58
C HIS A 75 1.08 -0.16 7.29
N GLY A 76 0.18 0.20 8.22
CA GLY A 76 0.32 1.39 9.04
C GLY A 76 1.43 1.24 10.07
N TRP A 77 2.44 2.11 10.04
CA TRP A 77 3.55 2.05 11.00
C TRP A 77 4.17 3.40 11.32
N THR A 78 4.90 3.45 12.42
CA THR A 78 5.71 4.60 12.84
C THR A 78 6.97 4.13 13.55
N ARG A 79 7.90 5.05 13.83
CA ARG A 79 9.12 4.76 14.59
C ARG A 79 8.87 5.00 16.07
N ALA A 80 9.44 4.15 16.91
CA ALA A 80 9.58 4.41 18.34
C ALA A 80 10.27 5.76 18.56
N THR A 81 9.74 6.54 19.49
CA THR A 81 10.25 7.88 19.78
C THR A 81 9.88 8.32 21.19
N GLY A 82 10.79 9.05 21.84
CA GLY A 82 10.52 9.81 23.06
C GLY A 82 10.42 11.32 22.80
N ASP A 83 10.40 11.74 21.53
CA ASP A 83 10.17 13.12 21.14
C ASP A 83 8.67 13.45 21.15
N ASP A 84 8.35 14.74 21.11
CA ASP A 84 6.96 15.24 21.12
C ASP A 84 6.24 15.09 19.77
N THR A 85 6.88 14.46 18.78
CA THR A 85 6.37 14.30 17.41
C THR A 85 6.69 12.92 16.83
N ALA A 86 5.81 12.39 15.98
CA ALA A 86 6.02 11.16 15.24
C ALA A 86 5.59 11.31 13.77
N LEU A 87 6.16 10.47 12.90
CA LEU A 87 5.74 10.36 11.50
C LEU A 87 5.09 9.00 11.27
N VAL A 88 3.86 9.02 10.80
CA VAL A 88 3.09 7.82 10.45
C VAL A 88 3.22 7.57 8.95
N PHE A 89 3.49 6.33 8.62
CA PHE A 89 3.70 5.77 7.29
C PHE A 89 2.61 4.74 7.00
N VAL A 90 2.15 4.68 5.76
CA VAL A 90 1.02 3.86 5.34
C VAL A 90 1.00 3.76 3.82
N GLU A 91 0.55 2.62 3.31
CA GLU A 91 0.21 2.45 1.90
C GLU A 91 -1.31 2.63 1.70
N ILE A 92 -1.68 3.50 0.77
CA ILE A 92 -3.07 3.87 0.51
C ILE A 92 -3.42 3.46 -0.91
N GLU A 93 -4.23 2.43 -1.07
CA GLU A 93 -4.74 2.00 -2.37
C GLU A 93 -6.14 2.57 -2.61
N ASN A 94 -6.36 3.17 -3.77
CA ASN A 94 -7.70 3.50 -4.26
C ASN A 94 -8.07 2.54 -5.39
N THR A 95 -8.79 1.46 -5.07
CA THR A 95 -9.27 0.46 -6.02
C THR A 95 -10.57 0.88 -6.73
N GLY A 96 -11.06 2.09 -6.45
CA GLY A 96 -12.32 2.60 -6.95
C GLY A 96 -12.23 3.21 -8.34
N THR A 97 -13.32 3.87 -8.75
CA THR A 97 -13.43 4.54 -10.06
C THR A 97 -13.42 6.06 -9.97
N THR A 98 -13.38 6.62 -8.75
CA THR A 98 -13.31 8.06 -8.48
C THR A 98 -12.06 8.39 -7.66
N PRO A 99 -11.45 9.58 -7.86
CA PRO A 99 -10.34 10.00 -7.01
C PRO A 99 -10.83 10.20 -5.57
N VAL A 100 -9.96 9.90 -4.61
CA VAL A 100 -10.16 10.28 -3.19
C VAL A 100 -9.13 11.31 -2.78
N THR A 101 -9.42 12.12 -1.77
CA THR A 101 -8.49 13.17 -1.33
C THR A 101 -8.13 13.01 0.13
N LEU A 102 -6.88 12.66 0.43
CA LEU A 102 -6.35 12.63 1.79
C LEU A 102 -6.12 14.07 2.26
N THR A 103 -6.73 14.44 3.39
CA THR A 103 -6.70 15.81 3.93
C THR A 103 -5.89 15.94 5.22
N GLY A 104 -5.59 14.82 5.89
CA GLY A 104 -4.88 14.80 7.18
C GLY A 104 -5.26 13.56 7.98
N GLY A 105 -5.30 13.70 9.30
CA GLY A 105 -5.76 12.64 10.19
C GLY A 105 -5.95 13.12 11.62
N ALA A 106 -6.10 12.17 12.53
CA ALA A 106 -6.17 12.37 13.96
C ALA A 106 -5.67 11.13 14.71
N ALA A 107 -5.22 11.31 15.94
CA ALA A 107 -4.91 10.23 16.87
C ALA A 107 -5.18 10.71 18.29
N ASP A 108 -5.83 9.90 19.13
CA ASP A 108 -6.19 10.30 20.50
C ASP A 108 -4.97 10.69 21.35
N LEU A 109 -3.80 10.15 21.01
CA LEU A 109 -2.55 10.41 21.70
C LEU A 109 -1.82 11.68 21.24
N ALA A 110 -2.32 12.42 20.25
CA ALA A 110 -1.70 13.64 19.68
C ALA A 110 -2.67 14.83 19.70
N GLU A 111 -2.17 16.07 19.71
CA GLU A 111 -3.05 17.24 19.55
C GLU A 111 -3.53 17.38 18.10
N SER A 112 -2.62 17.19 17.15
CA SER A 112 -2.91 17.42 15.74
C SER A 112 -2.16 16.43 14.87
N ALA A 113 -2.71 16.16 13.68
CA ALA A 113 -2.04 15.40 12.66
C ALA A 113 -2.12 16.10 11.29
N SER A 114 -0.97 16.33 10.67
CA SER A 114 -0.83 17.11 9.43
C SER A 114 -0.04 16.34 8.39
N LEU A 115 -0.41 16.47 7.12
CA LEU A 115 0.39 15.95 6.01
C LEU A 115 1.67 16.77 5.88
N VAL A 116 2.81 16.10 5.81
CA VAL A 116 4.12 16.73 5.63
C VAL A 116 4.91 16.05 4.53
N GLY A 117 5.70 16.83 3.81
CA GLY A 117 6.70 16.32 2.88
C GLY A 117 8.04 16.15 3.56
N PHE A 118 9.07 15.83 2.77
CA PHE A 118 10.45 15.77 3.21
C PHE A 118 11.33 16.57 2.26
N THR A 119 12.22 17.38 2.81
CA THR A 119 13.33 17.96 2.06
C THR A 119 14.54 18.14 2.97
N LEU A 120 15.72 18.28 2.35
CA LEU A 120 16.95 18.63 3.04
C LEU A 120 17.24 20.12 2.84
N GLU A 121 17.23 20.88 3.93
CA GLU A 121 17.71 22.26 3.95
C GLU A 121 19.10 22.29 4.58
N ASP A 122 20.12 22.57 3.77
CA ASP A 122 21.53 22.57 4.18
C ASP A 122 21.98 21.27 4.87
N GLY A 123 21.45 20.13 4.42
CA GLY A 123 21.73 18.81 4.99
C GLY A 123 20.94 18.48 6.25
N THR A 124 20.06 19.38 6.70
CA THR A 124 19.14 19.16 7.82
C THR A 124 17.79 18.69 7.29
N PRO A 125 17.22 17.59 7.81
CA PRO A 125 15.90 17.14 7.43
C PRO A 125 14.84 18.12 7.93
N VAL A 126 13.94 18.52 7.03
CA VAL A 126 12.78 19.35 7.36
C VAL A 126 11.51 18.74 6.77
N TYR A 127 10.39 19.01 7.45
CA TYR A 127 9.09 18.43 7.15
C TYR A 127 8.05 19.54 6.90
N PRO A 128 8.07 20.17 5.70
CA PRO A 128 7.11 21.21 5.36
C PRO A 128 5.69 20.63 5.30
N GLU A 129 4.71 21.37 5.82
CA GLU A 129 3.30 20.98 5.69
C GLU A 129 2.85 20.99 4.24
N LEU A 130 2.02 20.01 3.89
CA LEU A 130 1.44 19.84 2.58
C LEU A 130 -0.06 20.13 2.61
N PRO A 131 -0.64 20.60 1.49
CA PRO A 131 -2.08 20.61 1.33
C PRO A 131 -2.61 19.17 1.19
N ALA A 132 -3.92 19.05 1.06
CA ALA A 132 -4.56 17.78 0.76
C ALA A 132 -4.01 17.13 -0.52
N LEU A 133 -3.91 15.81 -0.51
CA LEU A 133 -3.28 15.00 -1.54
C LEU A 133 -4.32 14.10 -2.23
N PRO A 134 -4.51 14.22 -3.56
CA PRO A 134 -5.41 13.33 -4.29
C PRO A 134 -4.75 11.96 -4.54
N VAL A 135 -5.52 10.89 -4.36
CA VAL A 135 -5.19 9.53 -4.77
C VAL A 135 -6.10 9.17 -5.94
N ALA A 136 -5.51 8.99 -7.12
CA ALA A 136 -6.26 8.72 -8.34
C ALA A 136 -6.91 7.32 -8.30
N PRO A 137 -8.01 7.09 -9.03
CA PRO A 137 -8.61 5.76 -9.11
C PRO A 137 -7.65 4.75 -9.74
N GLY A 138 -7.62 3.53 -9.21
CA GLY A 138 -6.73 2.46 -9.63
C GLY A 138 -5.25 2.72 -9.35
N THR A 139 -4.94 3.59 -8.38
CA THR A 139 -3.56 3.93 -8.01
C THR A 139 -3.32 3.79 -6.51
N GLU A 140 -2.04 3.80 -6.17
CA GLU A 140 -1.53 3.73 -4.80
C GLU A 140 -0.76 5.02 -4.47
N MET A 141 -0.87 5.45 -3.21
CA MET A 141 -0.04 6.48 -2.61
C MET A 141 0.65 5.92 -1.36
N VAL A 142 1.98 6.00 -1.33
CA VAL A 142 2.77 5.55 -0.19
C VAL A 142 3.24 6.74 0.64
N LEU A 143 2.88 6.74 1.91
CA LEU A 143 3.48 7.60 2.94
C LEU A 143 4.67 6.83 3.52
N ALA A 144 5.89 7.34 3.30
CA ALA A 144 7.13 6.64 3.62
C ALA A 144 8.22 7.60 4.11
N PRO A 145 9.25 7.09 4.80
CA PRO A 145 10.42 7.88 5.20
C PRO A 145 11.03 8.61 3.99
N GLN A 146 11.43 9.86 4.21
CA GLN A 146 12.00 10.74 3.17
C GLN A 146 11.07 11.06 1.99
N GLY A 147 9.77 10.76 2.12
CA GLY A 147 8.72 11.11 1.16
C GLY A 147 7.66 11.99 1.81
N VAL A 148 6.41 11.51 1.78
CA VAL A 148 5.27 12.12 2.46
C VAL A 148 4.96 11.31 3.72
N ALA A 149 4.51 11.97 4.78
CA ALA A 149 4.05 11.30 5.99
C ALA A 149 2.89 12.07 6.63
N LEU A 150 2.17 11.41 7.53
CA LEU A 150 1.28 12.08 8.48
C LEU A 150 2.10 12.38 9.75
N ARG A 151 2.37 13.65 10.04
CA ARG A 151 3.05 14.05 11.28
C ARG A 151 2.03 14.18 12.40
N LEU A 152 2.26 13.48 13.50
CA LEU A 152 1.57 13.68 14.78
C LEU A 152 2.37 14.68 15.60
N ASP A 153 1.71 15.73 16.08
CA ASP A 153 2.30 16.79 16.89
C ASP A 153 1.71 16.77 18.31
N ARG A 154 2.58 17.07 19.29
CA ARG A 154 2.28 17.07 20.74
C ARG A 154 1.79 15.73 21.28
N LEU A 155 2.62 14.71 21.18
CA LEU A 155 2.34 13.39 21.71
C LEU A 155 2.14 13.43 23.24
N SER A 156 1.09 12.77 23.72
CA SER A 156 0.76 12.67 25.14
C SER A 156 1.59 11.63 25.90
N ARG A 157 2.31 10.77 25.17
CA ARG A 157 3.20 9.72 25.68
C ARG A 157 4.25 9.32 24.64
N ASP A 158 5.34 8.73 25.11
CA ASP A 158 6.35 8.09 24.25
C ASP A 158 5.73 6.93 23.46
N LEU A 159 6.25 6.70 22.25
CA LEU A 159 5.92 5.55 21.42
C LEU A 159 7.00 4.48 21.60
N VAL A 160 6.61 3.31 22.09
CA VAL A 160 7.54 2.22 22.43
C VAL A 160 7.46 1.13 21.37
N GLU A 161 8.62 0.65 20.92
CA GLU A 161 8.72 -0.45 19.95
C GLU A 161 7.90 -1.68 20.37
N GLY A 162 7.16 -2.24 19.42
CA GLY A 162 6.27 -3.39 19.62
C GLY A 162 4.88 -3.05 20.17
N GLU A 163 4.62 -1.77 20.48
CA GLU A 163 3.25 -1.30 20.75
C GLU A 163 2.50 -0.99 19.45
N SER A 164 1.19 -0.79 19.57
CA SER A 164 0.34 -0.25 18.52
C SER A 164 -0.66 0.76 19.08
N PHE A 165 -1.20 1.60 18.20
CA PHE A 165 -2.25 2.56 18.51
C PHE A 165 -3.05 2.90 17.26
N ASP A 166 -4.26 3.43 17.44
CA ASP A 166 -5.12 3.77 16.32
C ASP A 166 -4.91 5.21 15.85
N VAL A 167 -4.93 5.38 14.53
CA VAL A 167 -4.91 6.65 13.81
C VAL A 167 -6.08 6.68 12.86
N THR A 168 -6.77 7.81 12.79
CA THR A 168 -7.80 8.05 11.80
C THR A 168 -7.22 8.86 10.65
N LEU A 169 -7.23 8.33 9.43
CA LEU A 169 -6.94 9.10 8.23
C LEU A 169 -8.20 9.81 7.75
N ALA A 170 -8.10 11.12 7.53
CA ALA A 170 -9.21 11.95 7.09
C ALA A 170 -9.14 12.14 5.57
N PHE A 171 -10.09 11.55 4.85
CA PHE A 171 -10.35 11.84 3.45
C PHE A 171 -11.46 12.89 3.33
N ALA A 172 -11.54 13.61 2.22
CA ALA A 172 -12.61 14.58 1.99
C ALA A 172 -14.01 13.93 1.99
N GLU A 173 -14.06 12.63 1.72
CA GLU A 173 -15.28 11.83 1.58
C GLU A 173 -15.68 11.11 2.88
N ALA A 174 -14.73 10.62 3.67
CA ALA A 174 -14.94 10.07 5.01
C ALA A 174 -13.63 9.90 5.79
N GLU A 175 -13.75 9.37 6.99
CA GLU A 175 -12.65 9.03 7.88
C GLU A 175 -12.46 7.51 7.94
N VAL A 176 -11.21 7.06 8.00
CA VAL A 176 -10.85 5.64 8.05
C VAL A 176 -9.87 5.42 9.19
N GLU A 177 -10.25 4.58 10.15
CA GLU A 177 -9.37 4.16 11.23
C GLU A 177 -8.32 3.17 10.70
N LEU A 178 -7.11 3.24 11.25
CA LEU A 178 -5.98 2.38 10.93
C LEU A 178 -5.19 2.13 12.22
N THR A 179 -4.96 0.87 12.54
CA THR A 179 -4.00 0.51 13.58
C THR A 179 -2.58 0.69 13.05
N VAL A 180 -1.78 1.47 13.78
CA VAL A 180 -0.38 1.80 13.48
C VAL A 180 0.53 1.03 14.43
N GLU A 181 1.46 0.27 13.87
CA GLU A 181 2.48 -0.46 14.62
C GLU A 181 3.71 0.43 14.89
N VAL A 182 4.27 0.33 16.10
CA VAL A 182 5.48 1.07 16.49
C VAL A 182 6.70 0.19 16.26
N GLU A 183 7.46 0.52 15.23
CA GLU A 183 8.70 -0.16 14.84
C GLU A 183 9.92 0.45 15.56
N ALA A 184 11.09 -0.17 15.38
CA ALA A 184 12.35 0.35 15.92
C ALA A 184 12.60 1.82 15.52
N ALA A 185 13.28 2.58 16.39
CA ALA A 185 13.52 4.01 16.20
C ALA A 185 14.30 4.35 14.89
N ASP A 186 15.09 3.41 14.38
CA ASP A 186 15.87 3.52 13.15
C ASP A 186 15.24 2.79 11.94
N ALA A 187 14.04 2.23 12.09
CA ALA A 187 13.36 1.48 11.04
C ALA A 187 13.16 2.31 9.76
N THR A 188 13.50 1.74 8.60
CA THR A 188 13.31 2.39 7.28
C THR A 188 12.14 1.82 6.50
N GLN A 189 11.55 0.73 6.99
CA GLN A 189 10.44 -0.01 6.38
C GLN A 189 9.70 -0.77 7.48
N HIS A 190 8.44 -1.13 7.23
CA HIS A 190 7.70 -2.05 8.07
C HIS A 190 8.23 -3.48 7.89
N SER A 191 8.30 -4.25 8.98
CA SER A 191 8.92 -5.57 9.01
C SER A 191 8.18 -6.63 8.15
N HIS A 192 6.93 -6.38 7.75
CA HIS A 192 6.11 -7.31 6.98
C HIS A 192 5.93 -6.98 5.48
N ALA A 193 6.47 -5.86 4.97
CA ALA A 193 6.25 -5.41 3.58
C ALA A 193 7.06 -6.20 2.50
N GLY A 194 7.39 -7.48 2.74
CA GLY A 194 8.39 -8.19 1.93
C GLY A 194 8.28 -9.71 1.84
N HIS A 195 7.12 -10.32 2.09
CA HIS A 195 6.92 -11.77 1.87
C HIS A 195 5.94 -12.03 0.73
N ALA A 196 6.42 -11.87 -0.50
CA ALA A 196 5.88 -12.63 -1.63
C ALA A 196 6.67 -13.94 -1.71
N HIS A 197 6.02 -15.07 -1.39
CA HIS A 197 6.52 -16.42 -1.67
C HIS A 197 5.66 -17.07 -2.74
#